data_AF-A0A978VMX2-F1
#
_entry.id   AF-A0A978VMX2-F1
#
_cell.length_a   1.000
_cell.length_b   1.000
_cell.length_c   1.000
_cell.angle_alpha   90.00
_cell.angle_beta   90.00
_cell.angle_gamma   90.00
#
_symmetry.space_group_name_H-M   'P 1'
#
loop_
_entity.id
_entity.type
_entity.pdbx_description
1 polymer ?
#
loop_
_entity_poly.entity_id
_entity_poly.type
_entity_poly.pdbx_seq_one_letter_code
_entity_poly.pdbx_strand_id
1 'polypeptide(L)' 'MQRKDKKELQYGLKDLQVKVKRRGDDTKYVAKVLVRGVDYDIALLSAESKEFWKEAEPLYLGHLPRLQKLKSVM' A
#
# COMPACT_ATOMS: atom_id res chain seq x y z
N MET A 1 -4.71 -5.43 32.71
CA MET A 1 -3.97 -4.37 32.00
C MET A 1 -3.49 -4.90 30.64
N GLN A 2 -4.39 -5.16 29.67
CA GLN A 2 -4.01 -5.67 28.32
C GLN A 2 -5.11 -5.42 27.25
N ARG A 3 -5.94 -4.38 27.41
CA ARG A 3 -7.05 -4.08 26.47
C ARG A 3 -6.98 -2.70 25.83
N LYS A 4 -6.05 -1.83 26.27
CA LYS A 4 -5.92 -0.46 25.77
C LYS A 4 -4.99 -0.39 24.54
N ASP A 5 -3.87 -1.11 24.55
CA ASP A 5 -2.87 -1.04 23.47
C ASP A 5 -3.38 -1.59 22.12
N LYS A 6 -4.23 -2.63 22.15
CA LYS A 6 -4.86 -3.16 20.93
C LYS A 6 -5.91 -2.24 20.30
N LYS A 7 -6.55 -1.36 21.09
CA LYS A 7 -7.59 -0.45 20.59
C LYS A 7 -6.99 0.79 19.94
N GLU A 8 -5.85 1.28 20.42
CA GLU A 8 -5.19 2.46 19.86
C GLU A 8 -4.56 2.18 18.49
N LEU A 9 -3.98 0.99 18.31
CA LEU A 9 -3.54 0.48 17.00
C LEU A 9 -4.70 0.32 16.01
N GLN A 10 -5.90 0.02 16.49
CA GLN A 10 -7.09 -0.19 15.64
C GLN A 10 -7.81 1.13 15.30
N TYR A 11 -7.73 2.16 16.15
CA TYR A 11 -8.39 3.45 15.95
C TYR A 11 -7.51 4.52 15.26
N GLY A 12 -6.18 4.39 15.26
CA GLY A 12 -5.29 5.30 14.52
C GLY A 12 -5.26 5.11 13.00
N LEU A 13 -5.86 4.04 12.48
CA LEU A 13 -5.88 3.69 11.05
C LEU A 13 -7.14 4.16 10.32
N LYS A 14 -8.22 4.47 11.04
CA LYS A 14 -9.55 4.67 10.42
C LYS A 14 -9.64 5.94 9.55
N ASP A 15 -8.77 6.91 9.79
CA ASP A 15 -8.87 8.25 9.19
C ASP A 15 -7.68 8.63 8.30
N LEU A 16 -6.68 7.77 8.11
CA LEU A 16 -5.54 8.09 7.25
C LEU A 16 -5.91 7.86 5.77
N GLN A 17 -6.32 8.94 5.11
CA GLN A 17 -6.58 8.98 3.67
C GLN A 17 -5.34 9.47 2.93
N VAL A 18 -4.98 8.76 1.87
CA VAL A 18 -3.91 9.14 0.94
C VAL A 18 -4.46 9.22 -0.48
N LYS A 19 -3.73 9.88 -1.38
CA LYS A 19 -4.09 9.96 -2.79
C LYS A 19 -3.10 9.20 -3.64
N VAL A 20 -3.60 8.37 -4.54
CA VAL A 20 -2.81 7.60 -5.52
C VAL A 20 -3.15 8.06 -6.94
N LYS A 21 -2.20 7.91 -7.85
CA LYS A 21 -2.32 8.31 -9.27
C LYS A 21 -1.72 7.22 -10.14
N ARG A 22 -2.38 6.88 -11.24
CA ARG A 22 -1.85 5.94 -12.23
C ARG A 22 -0.81 6.60 -13.12
N ARG A 23 0.13 5.81 -13.64
CA ARG A 23 1.06 6.29 -14.66
C ARG A 23 0.29 6.65 -15.94
N GLY A 24 0.47 7.88 -16.44
CA GLY A 24 -0.20 8.36 -17.65
C GLY A 24 -1.64 8.86 -17.49
N ASP A 25 -2.18 8.91 -16.25
CA ASP A 25 -3.51 9.46 -15.95
C ASP A 25 -3.39 10.49 -14.82
N ASP A 26 -3.83 11.72 -15.04
CA ASP A 26 -3.78 12.83 -14.08
C ASP A 26 -4.81 12.76 -12.96
N THR A 27 -5.75 11.81 -13.04
CA THR A 27 -6.78 11.60 -12.02
C THR A 27 -6.17 11.10 -10.72
N LYS A 28 -6.50 11.78 -9.62
CA LYS A 28 -6.10 11.38 -8.27
C LYS A 28 -7.25 10.62 -7.60
N TYR A 29 -6.97 9.42 -7.13
CA TYR A 29 -7.94 8.56 -6.45
C TYR A 29 -7.64 8.53 -4.95
N VAL A 30 -8.69 8.49 -4.13
CA VAL A 30 -8.53 8.34 -2.67
C VAL A 30 -8.29 6.86 -2.36
N ALA A 31 -7.28 6.61 -1.52
CA ALA A 31 -6.99 5.29 -0.97
C ALA A 31 -6.92 5.35 0.55
N LYS A 32 -7.26 4.24 1.19
CA LYS A 32 -7.21 4.04 2.64
C LYS A 32 -5.99 3.21 3.00
N VAL A 33 -5.34 3.56 4.10
CA VAL A 33 -4.28 2.72 4.69
C VAL A 33 -4.93 1.56 5.42
N LEU A 34 -4.64 0.33 5.00
CA LEU A 34 -5.13 -0.88 5.67
C LEU A 34 -4.20 -1.28 6.81
N VAL A 35 -2.88 -1.31 6.56
CA VAL A 35 -1.86 -1.75 7.51
C VAL A 35 -0.56 -0.97 7.28
N ARG A 36 0.17 -0.70 8.36
CA ARG A 36 1.55 -0.18 8.34
C ARG A 36 2.46 -1.12 9.14
N GLY A 37 3.49 -1.67 8.49
CA GLY A 37 4.59 -2.36 9.15
C GLY A 37 5.68 -1.35 9.50
N VAL A 38 5.61 -0.75 10.70
CA VAL A 38 6.49 0.34 11.13
C VAL A 38 7.97 -0.07 11.12
N ASP A 39 8.27 -1.29 11.55
CA ASP A 39 9.65 -1.79 11.65
C ASP A 39 10.27 -2.13 10.29
N TYR A 40 9.44 -2.31 9.25
CA TYR A 40 9.86 -2.75 7.91
C TYR A 40 9.67 -1.70 6.83
N ASP A 41 9.17 -0.51 7.19
CA ASP A 41 8.82 0.60 6.29
C ASP A 41 7.93 0.18 5.09
N ILE A 42 6.91 -0.64 5.37
CA ILE A 42 5.95 -1.14 4.37
C ILE A 42 4.53 -0.73 4.77
N ALA A 43 3.69 -0.40 3.79
CA ALA A 43 2.26 -0.16 3.98
C ALA A 43 1.42 -0.87 2.91
N LEU A 44 0.23 -1.31 3.30
CA LEU A 44 -0.78 -1.85 2.40
C LEU A 44 -1.96 -0.87 2.31
N LEU A 45 -2.39 -0.58 1.08
CA LEU A 45 -3.45 0.37 0.79
C LEU A 45 -4.62 -0.30 0.05
N SER A 46 -5.81 0.29 0.17
CA SER A 46 -6.98 -0.05 -0.67
C SER A 46 -7.54 1.19 -1.36
N ALA A 47 -7.75 1.12 -2.67
CA ALA A 47 -8.50 2.11 -3.43
C ALA A 47 -9.89 1.53 -3.75
N GLU A 48 -10.96 2.23 -3.39
CA GLU A 48 -12.35 1.77 -3.58
C GLU A 48 -12.88 2.02 -5.00
N SER A 49 -12.27 2.94 -5.75
CA SER A 49 -12.66 3.23 -7.13
C SER A 49 -12.35 2.04 -8.04
N LYS A 50 -13.37 1.57 -8.77
CA LYS A 50 -13.21 0.49 -9.76
C LYS A 50 -12.42 0.96 -10.98
N GLU A 51 -12.56 2.23 -11.32
CA GLU A 51 -11.88 2.89 -12.44
C GLU A 51 -10.37 2.89 -12.24
N PHE A 52 -9.91 3.06 -10.99
CA PHE A 52 -8.50 2.93 -10.64
C PHE A 52 -7.93 1.56 -11.05
N TRP A 53 -8.67 0.49 -10.78
CA TRP A 53 -8.26 -0.89 -11.05
C TRP A 53 -8.56 -1.37 -12.49
N LYS A 54 -9.27 -0.58 -13.29
CA LYS A 54 -9.63 -0.96 -14.67
C LYS A 54 -8.37 -1.20 -15.49
N GLU A 55 -8.24 -2.38 -16.10
CA GLU A 55 -7.08 -2.79 -16.92
C GLU A 55 -5.75 -2.81 -16.14
N ALA A 56 -5.78 -2.79 -14.81
CA ALA A 56 -4.58 -2.92 -14.00
C ALA A 56 -4.12 -4.38 -13.94
N GLU A 57 -2.87 -4.64 -14.32
CA GLU A 57 -2.23 -5.95 -14.11
C GLU A 57 -1.38 -5.91 -12.83
N PRO A 58 -1.67 -6.77 -11.83
CA PRO A 58 -0.87 -6.83 -10.62
C PRO A 58 0.51 -7.43 -10.91
N LEU A 59 1.52 -6.95 -10.18
CA LEU A 59 2.85 -7.52 -10.23
C LEU A 59 2.92 -8.82 -9.41
N TYR A 60 3.70 -9.78 -9.90
CA TYR A 60 4.01 -11.00 -9.18
C TYR A 60 5.34 -10.85 -8.45
N LEU A 61 5.38 -11.27 -7.18
CA LEU A 61 6.61 -11.27 -6.40
C LEU A 61 7.57 -12.34 -6.95
N GLY A 62 8.77 -11.90 -7.29
CA GLY A 62 9.85 -12.78 -7.74
C GLY A 62 10.65 -13.39 -6.58
N HIS A 63 11.62 -14.21 -6.95
CA HIS A 63 12.55 -14.83 -6.01
C HIS A 63 13.60 -13.83 -5.49
N LEU A 64 14.23 -14.19 -4.36
CA LEU A 64 15.36 -13.46 -3.82
C LEU A 64 16.48 -13.37 -4.88
N PRO A 65 17.00 -12.17 -5.18
CA PRO A 65 18.08 -12.02 -6.14
C PRO A 65 19.39 -12.60 -5.61
N ARG A 66 20.26 -12.99 -6.54
CA ARG A 66 21.67 -13.26 -6.24
C ARG A 66 22.48 -11.96 -6.27
N LEU A 67 23.66 -11.98 -5.66
CA LEU A 67 24.63 -10.89 -5.72
C LEU A 67 24.95 -10.56 -7.20
N GLN A 68 25.07 -9.26 -7.51
CA GLN A 68 25.31 -8.72 -8.88
C GLN A 68 24.20 -8.95 -9.92
N LYS A 69 23.01 -9.42 -9.53
CA LYS A 69 21.88 -9.50 -10.47
C LYS A 69 21.35 -8.10 -10.80
N LEU A 70 21.20 -7.80 -12.09
CA LEU A 70 20.57 -6.56 -12.58
C LEU A 70 19.16 -6.39 -11.99
N LYS A 71 18.88 -5.16 -11.58
CA LYS A 71 17.64 -4.73 -10.94
C LYS A 71 17.15 -3.49 -11.67
N SER A 72 15.88 -3.50 -12.06
CA SER A 72 15.19 -2.26 -12.42
C SER A 72 14.40 -1.80 -11.20
N VAL A 73 14.51 -0.52 -10.86
CA VAL A 73 13.65 0.14 -9.88
C VAL A 73 12.69 1.00 -10.71
N MET A 74 11.40 0.68 -10.65
CA MET A 74 10.31 1.39 -11.33
C MET A 74 9.78 2.54 -10.49
#